data_AF-A0A938XCJ0-F1
#
_entry.id   AF-A0A938XCJ0-F1
#
_cell.length_a   1.000
_cell.length_b   1.000
_cell.length_c   1.000
_cell.angle_alpha   90.00
_cell.angle_beta   90.00
_cell.angle_gamma   90.00
#
_symmetry.space_group_name_H-M   'P 1'
#
loop_
_entity.id
_entity.type
_entity.pdbx_description
1 polymer ?
#
loop_
_entity_poly.entity_id
_entity_poly.type
_entity_poly.pdbx_seq_one_letter_code
_entity_poly.pdbx_strand_id
1 'polypeptide(L)'
;MERKLPYYMAYPMPLLYDDERIERRDFAYMKSLYPETARRALPYVEDECDRMEYEGSMLYDEYPDKLQLHLMCGRICEKMEEEEEEPGEWLRELIQVMLYQEIYKRRCDHRKYRRKFY
;
A
#
# COMPACT_ATOMS: atom_id res chain seq x y z
N MET A 1 -50.20 -18.44 12.09
CA MET A 1 -49.02 -18.27 12.97
C MET A 1 -47.96 -17.50 12.19
N GLU A 2 -47.74 -16.24 12.53
CA GLU A 2 -46.57 -15.51 12.02
C GLU A 2 -45.31 -16.21 12.52
N ARG A 3 -44.55 -16.81 11.59
CA ARG A 3 -43.22 -17.35 11.90
C ARG A 3 -42.33 -16.15 12.20
N LYS A 4 -42.13 -15.84 13.48
CA LYS A 4 -41.15 -14.85 13.91
C LYS A 4 -39.78 -15.31 13.42
N LEU A 5 -39.25 -14.63 12.41
CA LEU A 5 -37.90 -14.87 11.92
C LEU A 5 -36.94 -14.58 13.08
N PRO A 6 -35.93 -15.45 13.31
CA PRO A 6 -34.95 -15.19 14.35
C PRO A 6 -34.20 -13.89 14.04
N TYR A 7 -33.79 -13.17 15.09
CA TYR A 7 -33.23 -11.81 14.99
C TYR A 7 -32.10 -11.68 13.96
N TYR A 8 -31.24 -12.70 13.85
CA TYR A 8 -30.12 -12.75 12.91
C TYR A 8 -30.51 -12.95 11.43
N MET A 9 -31.75 -13.37 11.13
CA MET A 9 -32.27 -13.49 9.76
C MET A 9 -33.13 -12.29 9.35
N ALA A 10 -33.76 -11.60 10.31
CA ALA A 10 -34.53 -10.38 10.05
C ALA A 10 -33.62 -9.17 9.75
N TYR A 11 -32.44 -9.16 10.37
CA TYR A 11 -31.35 -8.23 10.08
C TYR A 11 -30.13 -9.07 9.67
N PRO A 12 -30.07 -9.56 8.42
CA PRO A 12 -28.81 -10.13 7.93
C PRO A 12 -27.77 -9.03 8.14
N MET A 13 -26.72 -9.33 8.90
CA MET A 13 -25.63 -8.41 9.24
C MET A 13 -24.48 -8.66 8.27
N PRO A 14 -24.53 -8.19 7.01
CA PRO A 14 -23.62 -8.62 5.95
C PRO A 14 -22.37 -7.71 5.91
N LEU A 15 -22.31 -6.67 6.74
CA LEU A 15 -21.41 -5.52 6.58
C LEU A 15 -20.47 -5.26 7.77
N LEU A 16 -20.58 -5.97 8.90
CA LEU A 16 -19.72 -5.69 10.08
C LEU A 16 -18.27 -6.19 9.91
N TYR A 17 -18.00 -7.04 8.92
CA TYR A 17 -16.69 -7.67 8.72
C TYR A 17 -16.14 -7.55 7.30
N ASP A 18 -16.86 -6.88 6.39
CA ASP A 18 -16.47 -6.76 4.97
C ASP A 18 -15.70 -5.46 4.66
N ASP A 19 -15.52 -4.58 5.64
CA ASP A 19 -14.83 -3.29 5.47
C ASP A 19 -13.41 -3.48 4.90
N GLU A 20 -12.63 -4.45 5.39
CA GLU A 20 -11.29 -4.72 4.84
C GLU A 20 -11.32 -5.20 3.40
N ARG A 21 -12.34 -6.00 3.05
CA ARG A 21 -12.49 -6.56 1.71
C ARG A 21 -12.88 -5.48 0.72
N ILE A 22 -13.73 -4.55 1.15
CA ILE A 22 -14.12 -3.35 0.41
C ILE A 22 -12.92 -2.43 0.25
N GLU A 23 -12.19 -2.11 1.33
CA GLU A 23 -10.97 -1.27 1.28
C GLU A 23 -9.94 -1.84 0.30
N ARG A 24 -9.70 -3.15 0.30
CA ARG A 24 -8.77 -3.80 -0.66
C ARG A 24 -9.24 -3.67 -2.10
N ARG A 25 -10.53 -3.86 -2.36
CA ARG A 25 -11.10 -3.76 -3.71
C ARG A 25 -11.04 -2.33 -4.22
N ASP A 26 -11.40 -1.37 -3.39
CA ASP A 26 -11.39 0.05 -3.73
C ASP A 26 -9.96 0.53 -3.97
N PHE A 27 -8.99 0.05 -3.19
CA PHE A 27 -7.58 0.36 -3.42
C PHE A 27 -7.04 -0.21 -4.73
N ALA A 28 -7.38 -1.46 -5.06
CA ALA A 28 -7.01 -2.07 -6.34
C ALA A 28 -7.62 -1.30 -7.53
N TYR A 29 -8.87 -0.85 -7.38
CA TYR A 29 -9.51 0.02 -8.36
C TYR A 29 -8.78 1.36 -8.49
N MET A 30 -8.40 2.02 -7.40
CA MET A 30 -7.63 3.27 -7.44
C MET A 30 -6.28 3.12 -8.15
N LYS A 31 -5.56 2.01 -7.93
CA LYS A 31 -4.31 1.72 -8.68
C LYS A 31 -4.52 1.61 -10.18
N SER A 32 -5.67 1.09 -10.61
CA SER A 32 -5.99 0.97 -12.04
C SER A 32 -6.20 2.32 -12.73
N LEU A 33 -6.52 3.37 -11.95
CA LEU A 33 -6.72 4.74 -12.44
C LEU A 33 -5.40 5.55 -12.50
N TYR A 34 -4.28 4.99 -12.05
CA TYR A 34 -3.01 5.69 -12.07
C TYR A 34 -2.53 5.93 -13.51
N PRO A 35 -1.86 7.08 -13.77
CA PRO A 35 -1.22 7.31 -15.06
C PRO A 35 -0.28 6.16 -15.45
N GLU A 36 -0.11 5.93 -16.75
CA GLU A 36 0.65 4.79 -17.27
C GLU A 36 2.09 4.69 -16.72
N THR A 37 2.74 5.84 -16.50
CA THR A 37 4.08 5.93 -15.91
C THR A 37 4.08 5.43 -14.46
N ALA A 38 3.16 5.94 -13.64
CA ALA A 38 2.98 5.49 -12.26
C ALA A 38 2.57 4.02 -12.19
N ARG A 39 1.71 3.55 -13.11
CA ARG A 39 1.30 2.15 -13.17
C ARG A 39 2.47 1.20 -13.45
N ARG A 40 3.43 1.62 -14.28
CA ARG A 40 4.69 0.90 -14.52
C ARG A 40 5.63 0.95 -13.32
N ALA A 41 5.67 2.06 -12.59
CA ALA A 41 6.52 2.22 -11.40
C ALA A 41 6.04 1.41 -10.18
N LEU A 42 4.73 1.23 -10.03
CA LEU A 42 4.10 0.53 -8.91
C LEU A 42 4.74 -0.82 -8.55
N PRO A 43 4.91 -1.80 -9.47
CA PRO A 43 5.50 -3.09 -9.13
C PRO A 43 6.93 -2.95 -8.57
N TYR A 44 7.74 -2.04 -9.10
CA TYR A 44 9.10 -1.81 -8.58
C TYR A 44 9.11 -1.21 -7.18
N VAL A 45 8.17 -0.31 -6.90
CA VAL A 45 7.98 0.28 -5.57
C VAL A 45 7.52 -0.79 -4.57
N GLU A 46 6.56 -1.62 -4.96
CA GLU A 46 6.04 -2.71 -4.13
C GLU A 46 7.13 -3.73 -3.80
N ASP A 47 7.90 -4.16 -4.80
CA ASP A 47 9.02 -5.09 -4.66
C ASP A 47 10.12 -4.56 -3.74
N GLU A 48 10.53 -3.29 -3.86
CA GLU A 48 11.53 -2.71 -2.97
C GLU A 48 11.00 -2.54 -1.54
N CYS A 49 9.72 -2.22 -1.38
CA CYS A 49 9.10 -2.21 -0.05
C CYS A 49 9.02 -3.63 0.54
N ASP A 50 8.70 -4.66 -0.26
CA ASP A 50 8.59 -6.06 0.17
C ASP A 50 9.93 -6.60 0.64
N ARG A 51 11.03 -6.27 -0.06
CA ARG A 51 12.40 -6.59 0.37
C ARG A 51 12.71 -6.01 1.76
N MET A 52 12.11 -4.88 2.08
CA MET A 52 12.28 -4.17 3.35
C MET A 52 11.27 -4.62 4.42
N GLU A 53 10.37 -5.58 4.15
CA GLU A 53 9.46 -6.16 5.16
C GLU A 53 10.09 -7.31 5.94
N TYR A 54 11.19 -7.04 6.63
CA TYR A 54 11.76 -7.96 7.60
C TYR A 54 11.51 -7.49 9.04
N GLU A 55 11.62 -8.42 10.00
CA GLU A 55 11.49 -8.10 11.42
C GLU A 55 12.59 -7.14 11.88
N GLY A 56 12.22 -6.01 12.47
CA GLY A 56 13.16 -4.95 12.84
C GLY A 56 13.61 -4.06 11.67
N SER A 57 12.84 -4.04 10.57
CA SER A 57 13.07 -3.11 9.48
C SER A 57 12.85 -1.65 9.90
N MET A 58 13.69 -0.78 9.33
CA MET A 58 13.58 0.69 9.39
C MET A 58 12.18 1.21 8.99
N LEU A 59 11.41 0.45 8.20
CA LEU A 59 10.05 0.85 7.80
C LEU A 59 9.10 1.07 8.98
N TYR A 60 9.28 0.32 10.07
CA TYR A 60 8.35 0.33 11.21
C TYR A 60 8.87 1.11 12.42
N ASP A 61 10.06 1.71 12.33
CA ASP A 61 10.60 2.59 13.36
C ASP A 61 9.70 3.81 13.58
N GLU A 62 9.82 4.47 14.72
CA GLU A 62 9.07 5.71 15.00
C GLU A 62 9.37 6.77 13.91
N TYR A 63 10.65 6.90 13.57
CA TYR A 63 11.16 7.78 12.54
C TYR A 63 12.02 6.99 11.54
N PRO A 64 11.56 6.75 10.30
CA PRO A 64 12.39 6.10 9.30
C PRO A 64 13.58 6.99 8.93
N ASP A 65 14.73 6.38 8.70
CA ASP A 65 15.94 7.10 8.29
C ASP A 65 15.78 7.68 6.88
N LYS A 66 16.07 8.99 6.75
CA LYS A 66 15.93 9.72 5.49
C LYS A 66 16.91 9.22 4.43
N LEU A 67 18.13 8.86 4.83
CA LEU A 67 19.15 8.40 3.87
C LEU A 67 18.70 7.09 3.23
N GLN A 68 18.25 6.14 4.05
CA GLN A 68 17.76 4.86 3.56
C GLN A 68 16.54 5.01 2.63
N LEU A 69 15.60 5.91 2.94
CA LEU A 69 14.49 6.25 2.04
C LEU A 69 14.97 6.80 0.68
N HIS A 70 15.98 7.66 0.68
CA HIS A 70 16.57 8.16 -0.55
C HIS A 70 17.29 7.07 -1.35
N LEU A 71 17.99 6.15 -0.68
CA LEU A 71 18.65 5.01 -1.32
C LEU A 71 17.64 4.04 -1.94
N MET A 72 16.51 3.79 -1.27
CA MET A 72 15.41 3.00 -1.83
C MET A 72 14.87 3.64 -3.10
N CYS A 73 14.59 4.95 -3.07
CA CYS A 73 14.15 5.69 -4.25
C CYS A 73 15.18 5.60 -5.39
N GLY A 74 16.48 5.74 -5.08
CA GLY A 74 17.57 5.59 -6.05
C GLY A 74 17.56 4.24 -6.77
N ARG A 75 17.44 3.13 -6.03
CA ARG A 75 17.38 1.78 -6.61
C ARG A 75 16.17 1.56 -7.52
N ILE A 76 15.04 2.20 -7.20
CA ILE A 76 13.83 2.12 -8.04
C ILE A 76 14.03 2.94 -9.31
N CYS A 77 14.62 4.14 -9.19
CA CYS A 77 14.95 4.96 -10.34
C CYS A 77 15.90 4.20 -11.27
N GLU A 78 17.00 3.64 -10.75
CA GLU A 78 17.94 2.83 -11.55
C GLU A 78 17.25 1.72 -12.35
N LYS A 79 16.31 0.98 -11.74
CA LYS A 79 15.53 -0.06 -12.44
C LYS A 79 14.59 0.50 -13.50
N MET A 80 13.99 1.66 -13.27
CA MET A 80 13.09 2.28 -14.25
C MET A 80 13.86 2.96 -15.39
N GLU A 81 15.05 3.49 -15.10
CA GLU A 81 15.96 4.07 -16.10
C GLU A 81 16.48 3.01 -17.08
N GLU A 82 16.60 1.74 -16.65
CA GLU A 82 16.89 0.63 -17.56
C GLU A 82 15.73 0.34 -18.54
N GLU A 83 14.49 0.69 -18.20
CA GLU A 83 13.29 0.45 -19.01
C GLU A 83 12.82 1.67 -19.83
N GLU A 84 13.07 2.90 -19.39
CA GLU A 84 12.66 4.13 -20.09
C GLU A 84 13.85 4.85 -20.75
N GLU A 85 13.72 5.18 -22.05
CA GLU A 85 14.77 5.84 -22.84
C GLU A 85 15.05 7.30 -22.43
N GLU A 86 14.13 7.98 -21.73
CA GLU A 86 14.31 9.37 -21.27
C GLU A 86 13.74 9.60 -19.85
N PRO A 87 14.49 9.26 -18.79
CA PRO A 87 14.10 9.60 -17.43
C PRO A 87 14.25 11.11 -17.20
N GLY A 88 13.13 11.82 -17.10
CA GLY A 88 13.13 13.21 -16.65
C GLY A 88 13.30 13.33 -15.14
N GLU A 89 13.78 14.47 -14.64
CA GLU A 89 13.93 14.74 -13.19
C GLU A 89 12.61 14.53 -12.40
N TRP A 90 11.46 14.74 -13.06
CA TRP A 90 10.12 14.53 -12.51
C TRP A 90 9.82 13.06 -12.17
N LEU A 91 10.46 12.09 -12.84
CA LEU A 91 10.24 10.67 -12.58
C LEU A 91 10.72 10.28 -11.18
N ARG A 92 11.86 10.83 -10.76
CA ARG A 92 12.40 10.62 -9.42
C ARG A 92 11.49 11.19 -8.34
N GLU A 93 10.91 12.37 -8.58
CA GLU A 93 9.94 12.97 -7.66
C GLU A 93 8.66 12.13 -7.56
N LEU A 94 8.16 11.63 -8.70
CA LEU A 94 7.01 10.72 -8.74
C LEU A 94 7.28 9.43 -7.95
N ILE A 95 8.40 8.76 -8.22
CA ILE A 95 8.80 7.53 -7.52
C ILE A 95 8.91 7.78 -6.02
N GLN A 96 9.49 8.92 -5.62
CA GLN A 96 9.61 9.28 -4.22
C GLN A 96 8.24 9.42 -3.53
N VAL A 97 7.29 10.11 -4.16
CA VAL A 97 5.92 10.24 -3.62
C VAL A 97 5.24 8.89 -3.52
N MET A 98 5.35 8.06 -4.56
CA MET A 98 4.77 6.71 -4.58
C MET A 98 5.35 5.82 -3.49
N LEU A 99 6.68 5.81 -3.32
CA LEU A 99 7.38 5.07 -2.29
C LEU A 99 6.89 5.47 -0.90
N TYR A 100 6.79 6.77 -0.63
CA TYR A 100 6.35 7.27 0.67
C TYR A 100 4.89 6.93 0.96
N GLN A 101 4.03 6.96 -0.06
CA GLN A 101 2.65 6.54 0.07
C GLN A 101 2.54 5.05 0.43
N GLU A 102 3.32 4.19 -0.22
CA GLU A 102 3.29 2.74 0.04
C GLU A 102 3.81 2.41 1.45
N ILE A 103 4.90 3.06 1.87
CA ILE A 103 5.44 2.93 3.23
C ILE A 103 4.42 3.41 4.26
N TYR A 104 3.80 4.56 4.04
CA TYR A 104 2.77 5.10 4.95
C TYR A 104 1.61 4.11 5.08
N LYS A 105 1.14 3.56 3.96
CA LYS A 105 0.07 2.56 3.96
C LYS A 105 0.45 1.32 4.76
N ARG A 106 1.62 0.72 4.51
CA ARG A 106 2.10 -0.46 5.25
C ARG A 106 2.22 -0.21 6.75
N ARG A 107 2.65 0.98 7.16
CA ARG A 107 2.68 1.39 8.59
C ARG A 107 1.29 1.52 9.18
N CYS A 108 0.34 2.10 8.44
CA CYS A 108 -1.07 2.18 8.84
C CYS A 108 -1.69 0.79 9.01
N ASP A 109 -1.47 -0.10 8.05
CA ASP A 109 -1.98 -1.47 8.07
C ASP A 109 -1.34 -2.28 9.23
N HIS A 110 -0.04 -2.12 9.47
CA HIS A 110 0.64 -2.74 10.61
C HIS A 110 0.06 -2.26 11.96
N ARG A 111 -0.23 -0.96 12.10
CA ARG A 111 -0.88 -0.40 13.31
C ARG A 111 -2.33 -0.89 13.45
N LYS A 112 -3.10 -0.96 12.35
CA LYS A 112 -4.46 -1.51 12.35
C LYS A 112 -4.44 -2.98 12.79
N TYR A 113 -3.53 -3.79 12.25
CA TYR A 113 -3.37 -5.19 12.63
C TYR A 113 -3.03 -5.32 14.11
N ARG A 114 -2.00 -4.62 14.61
CA ARG A 114 -1.66 -4.64 16.05
C ARG A 114 -2.86 -4.31 16.94
N ARG A 115 -3.65 -3.27 16.62
CA ARG A 115 -4.84 -2.88 17.42
C ARG A 115 -5.96 -3.92 17.46
N LYS A 116 -6.00 -4.89 16.54
CA LYS A 116 -7.05 -5.93 16.51
C LYS A 116 -6.75 -7.12 17.40
N PHE A 117 -5.49 -7.38 17.71
CA PHE A 117 -5.05 -8.55 18.47
C PHE A 117 -4.60 -8.22 19.91
N TYR A 118 -4.74 -6.95 20.32
CA TYR A 118 -4.61 -6.46 21.70
C TYR A 118 -5.94 -5.87 22.15
#